data_AF-E6QWZ4-F1
#
_entry.id   AF-E6QWZ4-F1
#
_cell.length_a   1.000
_cell.length_b   1.000
_cell.length_c   1.000
_cell.angle_alpha   90.00
_cell.angle_beta   90.00
_cell.angle_gamma   90.00
#
_symmetry.space_group_name_H-M   'P 1'
#
loop_
_entity.id
_entity.type
_entity.pdbx_description
1 polymer ?
#
loop_
_entity_poly.entity_id
_entity_poly.type
_entity_poly.pdbx_seq_one_letter_code
_entity_poly.pdbx_strand_id
1 'polypeptide(L)'
;MGYKRRAQVVFLSGHADGLAELAMQWTGQLASSWMEARGMALLSEKEPQVLSDEDLAWADVLVTLDVAALAALPLLPSRVQHRHYPFERNEEDEASLHQRLRARILGMAGGMRLLENAAQMED
;
A
#
# COMPACT_ATOMS: atom_id res chain seq x y z
N MET A 1 3.48 11.25 -18.24
CA MET A 1 3.91 9.88 -18.64
C MET A 1 3.01 8.85 -17.95
N GLY A 2 2.12 8.18 -18.69
CA GLY A 2 1.35 7.06 -18.12
C GLY A 2 2.27 5.90 -17.77
N TYR A 3 1.92 5.15 -16.74
CA TYR A 3 2.62 3.95 -16.29
C TYR A 3 2.85 2.98 -17.46
N LYS A 4 4.08 2.98 -18.03
CA LYS A 4 4.53 1.97 -19.03
C LYS A 4 4.52 0.55 -18.46
N ARG A 5 4.49 0.44 -17.13
CA ARG A 5 4.41 -0.76 -16.30
C ARG A 5 3.38 -0.51 -15.21
N ARG A 6 2.68 -1.53 -14.73
CA ARG A 6 1.71 -1.37 -13.62
C ARG A 6 2.35 -0.67 -12.41
N ALA A 7 1.59 0.19 -11.74
CA ALA A 7 2.06 0.87 -10.53
C ALA A 7 2.30 -0.15 -9.42
N GLN A 8 3.48 -0.11 -8.80
CA GLN A 8 3.92 -1.09 -7.81
C GLN A 8 3.73 -0.54 -6.39
N VAL A 9 2.84 -1.15 -5.61
CA VAL A 9 2.50 -0.70 -4.26
C VAL A 9 2.87 -1.73 -3.22
N VAL A 10 3.61 -1.34 -2.20
CA VAL A 10 3.85 -2.16 -1.01
C VAL A 10 2.98 -1.65 0.13
N PHE A 11 2.21 -2.54 0.75
CA PHE A 11 1.46 -2.27 1.97
C PHE A 11 2.21 -2.89 3.15
N LEU A 12 2.46 -2.09 4.18
CA LEU A 12 3.15 -2.50 5.40
C LEU A 12 2.24 -2.33 6.62
N SER A 13 2.01 -3.42 7.34
CA SER A 13 1.40 -3.43 8.69
C SER A 13 2.46 -3.73 9.76
N GLY A 14 2.23 -3.23 10.98
CA GLY A 14 3.09 -3.51 12.12
C GLY A 14 2.95 -4.93 12.66
N HIS A 15 1.78 -5.54 12.44
CA HIS A 15 1.44 -6.86 12.95
C HIS A 15 0.96 -7.78 11.82
N ALA A 16 1.22 -9.08 11.94
CA ALA A 16 0.75 -10.12 11.01
C ALA A 16 -0.70 -10.50 11.29
N ASP A 17 -1.59 -9.56 11.04
CA ASP A 17 -3.01 -9.68 11.29
C ASP A 17 -3.87 -9.74 10.03
N GLY A 18 -3.21 -9.83 8.87
CA GLY A 18 -3.85 -9.86 7.58
C GLY A 18 -4.25 -8.50 7.03
N LEU A 19 -4.01 -7.37 7.72
CA LEU A 19 -4.40 -6.06 7.21
C LEU A 19 -3.67 -5.69 5.90
N ALA A 20 -2.36 -5.93 5.84
CA ALA A 20 -1.57 -5.70 4.62
C ALA A 20 -1.95 -6.64 3.48
N GLU A 21 -2.25 -7.91 3.81
CA GLU A 21 -2.71 -8.91 2.84
C GLU A 21 -4.10 -8.58 2.29
N LEU A 22 -5.00 -8.12 3.15
CA LEU A 22 -6.33 -7.65 2.76
C LEU A 22 -6.23 -6.43 1.85
N ALA A 23 -5.31 -5.50 2.14
CA ALA A 23 -5.07 -4.34 1.27
C ALA A 23 -4.54 -4.75 -0.12
N MET A 24 -3.63 -5.72 -0.16
CA MET A 24 -3.15 -6.33 -1.40
C MET A 24 -4.31 -6.97 -2.19
N GLN A 25 -5.17 -7.74 -1.53
CA GLN A 25 -6.33 -8.39 -2.17
C GLN A 25 -7.29 -7.37 -2.78
N TRP A 26 -7.65 -6.31 -2.04
CA TRP A 26 -8.51 -5.25 -2.56
C TRP A 26 -7.89 -4.53 -3.76
N THR A 27 -6.58 -4.32 -3.75
CA THR A 27 -5.88 -3.74 -4.90
C THR A 27 -5.99 -4.65 -6.13
N GLY A 28 -5.82 -5.96 -5.95
CA GLY A 28 -6.03 -6.96 -7.01
C GLY A 28 -7.46 -6.95 -7.57
N GLN A 29 -8.47 -6.76 -6.72
CA GLN A 29 -9.87 -6.70 -7.16
C GLN A 29 -10.23 -5.39 -7.85
N LEU A 30 -9.72 -4.25 -7.38
CA LEU A 30 -10.15 -2.92 -7.83
C LEU A 30 -9.30 -2.36 -8.98
N ALA A 31 -8.03 -2.76 -9.08
CA ALA A 31 -7.05 -2.07 -9.91
C ALA A 31 -6.03 -2.99 -10.59
N SER A 32 -6.22 -4.32 -10.60
CA SER A 32 -5.25 -5.28 -11.18
C SER A 32 -4.87 -5.06 -12.64
N SER A 33 -5.71 -4.35 -13.42
CA SER A 33 -5.37 -4.01 -14.80
C SER A 33 -4.18 -3.05 -14.90
N TRP A 34 -3.92 -2.24 -13.87
CA TRP A 34 -2.91 -1.17 -13.91
C TRP A 34 -2.09 -0.99 -12.62
N MET A 35 -2.42 -1.70 -11.55
CA MET A 35 -1.67 -1.75 -10.28
C MET A 35 -1.30 -3.18 -9.92
N GLU A 36 -0.16 -3.32 -9.24
CA GLU A 36 0.26 -4.54 -8.54
C GLU A 36 0.57 -4.20 -7.09
N ALA A 37 0.25 -5.12 -6.18
CA ALA A 37 0.44 -4.92 -4.75
C ALA A 37 1.19 -6.07 -4.10
N ARG A 38 1.98 -5.76 -3.08
CA ARG A 38 2.52 -6.70 -2.09
C ARG A 38 2.05 -6.29 -0.70
N GLY A 39 1.67 -7.25 0.12
CA GLY A 39 1.36 -7.05 1.54
C GLY A 39 2.46 -7.63 2.42
N MET A 40 2.92 -6.86 3.40
CA MET A 40 3.99 -7.25 4.33
C MET A 40 3.63 -6.85 5.76
N ALA A 41 4.07 -7.65 6.73
CA ALA A 41 3.90 -7.39 8.15
C ALA A 41 5.24 -7.45 8.90
N LEU A 42 5.55 -6.43 9.69
CA LEU A 42 6.82 -6.34 10.43
C LEU A 42 6.99 -7.46 11.46
N LEU A 43 5.94 -7.72 12.23
CA LEU A 43 5.92 -8.76 13.25
C LEU A 43 5.03 -9.90 12.79
N SER A 44 5.64 -10.99 12.35
CA SER A 44 4.95 -12.25 12.04
C SER A 44 5.38 -13.33 13.01
N GLU A 45 4.40 -14.08 13.54
CA GLU A 45 4.62 -15.17 14.50
C GLU A 45 5.42 -16.35 13.89
N LYS A 46 5.45 -16.45 12.55
CA LYS A 46 6.09 -17.55 11.85
C LYS A 46 7.52 -17.24 11.40
N GLU A 47 7.81 -15.97 11.12
CA GLU A 47 9.13 -15.42 10.75
C GLU A 47 8.96 -13.91 10.52
N PRO A 48 9.87 -13.02 10.99
CA PRO A 48 9.80 -11.60 10.71
C PRO A 48 9.94 -11.36 9.19
N GLN A 49 8.87 -10.93 8.53
CA GLN A 49 8.98 -10.44 7.16
C GLN A 49 9.51 -9.01 7.20
N VAL A 50 10.82 -8.89 7.01
CA VAL A 50 11.49 -7.59 6.96
C VAL A 50 11.24 -6.98 5.59
N LEU A 51 10.73 -5.74 5.56
CA LEU A 51 10.70 -4.92 4.35
C LEU A 51 12.13 -4.82 3.79
N SER A 52 12.38 -5.46 2.64
CA SER A 52 13.72 -5.57 2.08
C SER A 52 14.05 -4.42 1.12
N ASP A 53 15.34 -4.23 0.84
CA ASP A 53 15.79 -3.31 -0.20
C ASP A 53 15.23 -3.68 -1.58
N GLU A 54 14.98 -4.97 -1.84
CA GLU A 54 14.35 -5.44 -3.08
C GLU A 54 12.90 -4.98 -3.19
N ASP A 55 12.14 -5.04 -2.08
CA ASP A 55 10.75 -4.56 -2.05
C ASP A 55 10.67 -3.05 -2.25
N LEU A 56 11.59 -2.30 -1.63
CA LEU A 56 11.73 -0.87 -1.86
C LEU A 56 12.19 -0.59 -3.30
N ALA A 57 13.10 -1.39 -3.84
CA ALA A 57 13.60 -1.31 -5.23
C ALA A 57 12.50 -1.62 -6.27
N TRP A 58 11.48 -2.39 -5.90
CA TRP A 58 10.31 -2.65 -6.72
C TRP A 58 9.28 -1.51 -6.58
N ALA A 59 8.90 -1.13 -5.36
CA ALA A 59 7.82 -0.20 -5.09
C ALA A 59 7.94 1.17 -5.78
N ASP A 60 6.84 1.67 -6.36
CA ASP A 60 6.64 3.09 -6.66
C ASP A 60 6.03 3.82 -5.46
N VAL A 61 5.20 3.10 -4.68
CA VAL A 61 4.53 3.62 -3.48
C VAL A 61 4.67 2.62 -2.33
N LEU A 62 5.06 3.11 -1.16
CA LEU A 62 4.99 2.41 0.11
C LEU A 62 3.86 2.99 0.97
N VAL A 63 2.94 2.15 1.40
CA VAL A 63 1.80 2.51 2.24
C VAL A 63 1.94 1.83 3.60
N THR A 64 2.07 2.65 4.64
CA THR A 64 2.02 2.17 6.04
C THR A 64 0.59 2.20 6.56
N LEU A 65 0.13 1.11 7.16
CA LEU A 65 -1.27 0.91 7.53
C LEU A 65 -1.58 1.14 9.01
N ASP A 66 -0.57 1.22 9.85
CA ASP A 66 -0.70 1.51 11.27
C ASP A 66 0.53 2.26 11.79
N VAL A 67 0.45 2.72 13.04
CA VAL A 67 1.51 3.52 13.66
C VAL A 67 2.80 2.72 13.87
N ALA A 68 2.71 1.40 14.06
CA ALA A 68 3.89 0.55 14.23
C ALA A 68 4.63 0.39 12.90
N ALA A 69 3.92 0.22 11.79
CA ALA A 69 4.47 0.25 10.44
C ALA A 69 5.14 1.59 10.11
N LEU A 70 4.51 2.69 10.52
CA LEU A 70 5.08 4.03 10.33
C LEU A 70 6.36 4.24 11.15
N ALA A 71 6.37 3.79 12.40
CA ALA A 71 7.51 3.95 13.30
C ALA A 71 8.74 3.17 12.85
N ALA A 72 8.56 2.04 12.16
CA ALA A 72 9.65 1.22 11.64
C ALA A 72 10.00 1.52 10.17
N LEU A 73 9.50 2.63 9.62
CA LEU A 73 9.76 3.01 8.23
C LEU A 73 11.27 3.19 8.00
N PRO A 74 11.87 2.47 7.02
CA PRO A 74 13.27 2.69 6.66
C PRO A 74 13.44 4.00 5.89
N LEU A 75 14.70 4.41 5.68
CA LEU A 75 14.99 5.47 4.71
C LEU A 75 14.57 5.02 3.32
N LEU A 76 13.72 5.83 2.67
CA LEU A 76 13.15 5.47 1.38
C LEU A 76 14.01 6.01 0.24
N PRO A 77 14.17 5.22 -0.85
CA PRO A 77 14.75 5.75 -2.08
C PRO A 77 13.94 6.94 -2.59
N SER A 78 14.60 7.93 -3.22
CA SER A 78 13.96 9.17 -3.68
C SER A 78 12.80 8.98 -4.67
N ARG A 79 12.77 7.83 -5.35
CA ARG A 79 11.69 7.47 -6.29
C ARG A 79 10.47 6.85 -5.62
N VAL A 80 10.56 6.40 -4.37
CA VAL A 80 9.46 5.74 -3.65
C VAL A 80 8.63 6.81 -2.96
N GLN A 81 7.37 6.92 -3.33
CA GLN A 81 6.42 7.75 -2.59
C GLN A 81 5.98 7.03 -1.32
N HIS A 82 5.83 7.78 -0.23
CA HIS A 82 5.29 7.25 1.01
C HIS A 82 3.88 7.78 1.26
N ARG A 83 3.01 6.91 1.76
CA ARG A 83 1.69 7.28 2.28
C ARG A 83 1.44 6.57 3.60
N HIS A 84 0.76 7.25 4.51
CA HIS A 84 0.33 6.67 5.78
C HIS A 84 -1.20 6.68 5.87
N TYR A 85 -1.79 5.50 6.03
CA TYR A 85 -3.23 5.30 6.16
C TYR A 85 -3.51 4.57 7.47
N PRO A 86 -3.75 5.29 8.57
CA PRO A 86 -3.95 4.65 9.87
C PRO A 86 -5.27 3.89 9.90
N PHE A 87 -5.18 2.58 10.11
CA PHE A 87 -6.27 1.71 10.48
C PHE A 87 -6.03 1.28 11.92
N GLU A 88 -6.70 1.95 12.85
CA GLU A 88 -6.64 1.54 14.24
C GLU A 88 -7.50 0.30 14.45
N ARG A 89 -6.99 -0.64 15.25
CA ARG A 89 -7.70 -1.84 15.71
C ARG A 89 -8.69 -1.51 16.83
N ASN A 90 -9.36 -0.38 16.73
CA ASN A 90 -10.42 -0.03 17.68
C ASN A 90 -11.53 -1.09 17.54
N GLU A 91 -12.52 -1.13 18.44
CA GLU A 91 -13.62 -2.12 18.45
C GLU A 91 -14.53 -2.10 17.19
N GLU A 92 -14.05 -1.57 16.07
CA GLU A 92 -14.63 -1.70 14.75
C GLU A 92 -14.79 -3.17 14.39
N ASP A 93 -16.00 -3.52 13.96
CA ASP A 93 -16.26 -4.82 13.39
C ASP A 93 -15.50 -5.01 12.06
N GLU A 94 -15.28 -6.27 11.69
CA GLU A 94 -14.51 -6.65 10.51
C GLU A 94 -15.10 -6.06 9.21
N ALA A 95 -16.42 -5.94 9.10
CA ALA A 95 -17.06 -5.41 7.89
C ALA A 95 -16.77 -3.91 7.72
N SER A 96 -16.80 -3.15 8.81
CA SER A 96 -16.42 -1.73 8.84
C SER A 96 -14.96 -1.52 8.42
N LEU A 97 -14.04 -2.36 8.91
CA LEU A 97 -12.64 -2.35 8.50
C LEU A 97 -12.49 -2.62 6.99
N HIS A 98 -13.14 -3.67 6.48
CA HIS A 98 -13.13 -4.00 5.05
C HIS A 98 -13.63 -2.84 4.19
N GLN A 99 -14.75 -2.21 4.57
CA GLN A 99 -15.34 -1.10 3.82
C GLN A 99 -14.41 0.11 3.79
N ARG A 100 -13.81 0.48 4.93
CA ARG A 100 -12.87 1.60 5.02
C ARG A 100 -11.61 1.34 4.21
N LEU A 101 -11.03 0.14 4.33
CA LEU A 101 -9.82 -0.22 3.58
C LEU A 101 -10.08 -0.21 2.08
N ARG A 102 -11.19 -0.80 1.65
CA ARG A 102 -11.64 -0.76 0.24
C ARG A 102 -11.80 0.66 -0.27
N ALA A 103 -12.49 1.52 0.47
CA ALA A 103 -12.72 2.92 0.08
C ALA A 103 -11.38 3.68 -0.03
N ARG A 104 -10.45 3.44 0.89
CA ARG A 104 -9.13 4.07 0.88
C ARG A 104 -8.29 3.65 -0.33
N ILE A 105 -8.27 2.36 -0.65
CA ILE A 105 -7.57 1.84 -1.82
C ILE A 105 -8.18 2.39 -3.11
N LEU A 106 -9.50 2.45 -3.19
CA LEU A 106 -10.18 3.04 -4.35
C LEU A 106 -9.83 4.52 -4.53
N GLY A 107 -9.82 5.29 -3.43
CA GLY A 107 -9.42 6.71 -3.46
C GLY A 107 -7.95 6.91 -3.86
N MET A 108 -7.05 6.07 -3.34
CA MET A 108 -5.64 6.07 -3.72
C MET A 108 -5.46 5.78 -5.22
N ALA A 109 -6.09 4.72 -5.70
CA ALA A 109 -6.06 4.28 -7.09
C ALA A 109 -6.62 5.38 -8.02
N GLY A 110 -7.77 5.96 -7.68
CA GLY A 110 -8.34 7.08 -8.43
C GLY A 110 -7.43 8.32 -8.46
N GLY A 111 -6.86 8.70 -7.31
CA GLY A 111 -5.96 9.84 -7.21
C GLY A 111 -4.67 9.66 -7.99
N MET A 112 -4.05 8.47 -7.95
CA MET A 112 -2.86 8.16 -8.75
C MET A 112 -3.14 8.29 -10.25
N ARG A 113 -4.27 7.76 -10.72
CA ARG A 113 -4.65 7.83 -12.14
C ARG A 113 -4.92 9.26 -12.63
N LEU A 114 -5.49 10.12 -11.78
CA LEU A 114 -5.68 11.53 -12.13
C LEU A 114 -4.35 12.26 -12.28
N LEU A 115 -3.40 12.01 -11.37
CA LEU A 115 -2.06 12.61 -11.43
C LEU A 115 -1.28 12.18 -12.68
N GLU A 116 -1.42 10.91 -13.08
CA GLU A 116 -0.83 10.43 -14.34
C GLU A 116 -1.39 11.13 -15.56
N ASN A 117 -2.71 11.23 -15.65
CA ASN A 117 -3.38 11.87 -16.79
C ASN A 117 -2.97 13.35 -16.90
N ALA A 118 -2.87 14.07 -15.77
CA ALA A 118 -2.39 15.45 -15.76
C ALA A 118 -0.95 15.55 -16.27
N ALA A 119 -0.06 14.69 -15.78
CA ALA A 119 1.33 14.62 -16.23
C ALA A 119 1.50 14.10 -17.68
N GLN A 120 0.44 13.70 -18.36
CA GLN A 120 0.43 13.38 -19.79
C GLN A 120 -0.13 14.52 -20.67
N MET A 121 -0.82 15.49 -20.08
CA MET A 121 -1.37 16.64 -20.82
C MET A 121 -0.38 17.81 -20.92
N GLU A 122 0.69 17.79 -20.14
CA GLU A 122 1.74 18.81 -20.10
C GLU A 122 2.96 18.49 -21.00
N ASP A 123 2.92 17.37 -21.72
CA ASP A 123 3.94 16.88 -22.69
C ASP A 123 3.36 16.98 -24.12
#